data_AF-U7TIV4-F1
#
_entry.id   AF-U7TIV4-F1
#
_cell.length_a   1.000
_cell.length_b   1.000
_cell.length_c   1.000
_cell.angle_alpha   90.00
_cell.angle_beta   90.00
_cell.angle_gamma   90.00
#
_symmetry.space_group_name_H-M   'P 1'
#
loop_
_entity.id
_entity.type
_entity.pdbx_description
1 polymer ?
#
loop_
_entity_poly.entity_id
_entity_poly.type
_entity_poly.pdbx_seq_one_letter_code
_entity_poly.pdbx_strand_id
1 'polypeptide(L)'
;MFRKAILIFLSLFSFSYAVDEIDIEKRRQEQQDFDNLIKSQNFSVPKSSEGSEQKNLILNVNSINLEGNTIFEDFQIDALLRKYIGKNKDVYLLINELENKYIERGYVTTKVGLNTEKSDFDNGNISLFVLEGKIDKVFYDGKENKFKTFITFPQRENNILNIRDLDQGIDNLGDNSKMDIKASDKNEYSNIYIKRDNKPISFGVNYNDLGQVDTSRHRLRYFLNTHDIFGLNESLDFSYQNKLQRQYKERDTRNFSFGVSVPFKY
;
A
#
# COMPACT_ATOMS: atom_id res chain seq x y z
N MET A 1 -17.70 11.29 52.26
CA MET A 1 -16.39 11.43 51.58
C MET A 1 -16.31 10.42 50.44
N PHE A 2 -16.61 10.82 49.20
CA PHE A 2 -16.46 9.95 48.03
C PHE A 2 -15.00 10.01 47.55
N ARG A 3 -14.25 8.92 47.72
CA ARG A 3 -12.93 8.77 47.11
C ARG A 3 -13.12 8.51 45.62
N LYS A 4 -12.78 9.49 44.78
CA LYS A 4 -12.61 9.28 43.33
C LYS A 4 -11.32 8.47 43.13
N ALA A 5 -11.43 7.20 42.79
CA ALA A 5 -10.31 6.44 42.29
C ALA A 5 -10.18 6.73 40.78
N ILE A 6 -9.09 7.38 40.39
CA ILE A 6 -8.70 7.50 38.99
C ILE A 6 -7.77 6.32 38.72
N LEU A 7 -8.28 5.31 38.02
CA LEU A 7 -7.45 4.22 37.49
C LEU A 7 -6.96 4.66 36.11
N ILE A 8 -5.69 5.08 36.03
CA ILE A 8 -4.98 5.22 34.75
C ILE A 8 -4.56 3.80 34.37
N PHE A 9 -5.33 3.18 33.47
CA PHE A 9 -4.99 1.88 32.92
C PHE A 9 -4.26 2.13 31.60
N LEU A 10 -2.93 1.98 31.60
CA LEU A 10 -2.15 1.88 30.38
C LEU A 10 -2.31 0.43 29.88
N SER A 11 -3.47 0.10 29.29
CA SER A 11 -3.61 -1.19 28.60
C SER A 11 -2.84 -1.14 27.29
N LEU A 12 -1.66 -1.74 27.28
CA LEU A 12 -1.19 -2.42 26.08
C LEU A 12 -2.09 -3.66 25.92
N PHE A 13 -3.01 -3.57 24.95
CA PHE A 13 -3.91 -4.62 24.47
C PHE A 13 -4.94 -5.21 25.45
N SER A 14 -6.22 -5.22 25.03
CA SER A 14 -7.20 -6.24 25.43
C SER A 14 -8.41 -6.26 24.47
N PHE A 15 -8.40 -7.27 23.59
CA PHE A 15 -9.52 -8.08 23.12
C PHE A 15 -10.82 -7.44 22.57
N SER A 16 -10.88 -7.29 21.23
CA SER A 16 -12.08 -7.31 20.36
C SER A 16 -11.94 -8.40 19.27
N TYR A 17 -11.66 -9.66 19.66
CA TYR A 17 -11.12 -10.66 18.72
C TYR A 17 -12.05 -11.07 17.57
N ALA A 18 -13.38 -11.06 17.74
CA ALA A 18 -14.27 -11.66 16.73
C ALA A 18 -14.56 -10.75 15.52
N VAL A 19 -14.62 -9.43 15.70
CA VAL A 19 -14.84 -8.48 14.59
C VAL A 19 -13.50 -8.18 13.90
N ASP A 20 -12.43 -8.03 14.68
CA ASP A 20 -11.08 -7.87 14.14
C ASP A 20 -10.64 -9.10 13.32
N GLU A 21 -10.94 -10.34 13.74
CA GLU A 21 -10.56 -11.53 12.95
C GLU A 21 -11.23 -11.59 11.58
N ILE A 22 -12.51 -11.20 11.47
CA ILE A 22 -13.20 -11.17 10.17
C ILE A 22 -12.60 -10.09 9.28
N ASP A 23 -12.33 -8.90 9.81
CA ASP A 23 -11.74 -7.80 9.05
C ASP A 23 -10.26 -8.05 8.70
N ILE A 24 -9.52 -8.74 9.56
CA ILE A 24 -8.14 -9.20 9.29
C ILE A 24 -8.14 -10.27 8.20
N GLU A 25 -9.03 -11.27 8.28
CA GLU A 25 -9.10 -12.34 7.29
C GLU A 25 -9.57 -11.81 5.94
N LYS A 26 -10.50 -10.84 5.93
CA LYS A 26 -10.92 -10.14 4.73
C LYS A 26 -9.76 -9.38 4.09
N ARG A 27 -8.98 -8.62 4.85
CA ARG A 27 -7.76 -7.95 4.36
C ARG A 27 -6.72 -8.95 3.83
N ARG A 28 -6.57 -10.10 4.50
CA ARG A 28 -5.68 -11.19 4.05
C ARG A 28 -6.13 -11.75 2.69
N GLN A 29 -7.44 -11.93 2.50
CA GLN A 29 -8.01 -12.35 1.23
C GLN A 29 -7.81 -11.29 0.14
N GLU A 30 -8.08 -10.02 0.43
CA GLU A 30 -7.88 -8.92 -0.51
C GLU A 30 -6.40 -8.83 -0.96
N GLN A 31 -5.45 -8.97 -0.03
CA GLN A 31 -4.02 -9.00 -0.36
C GLN A 31 -3.66 -10.22 -1.24
N GLN A 32 -4.22 -11.39 -0.94
CA GLN A 32 -4.01 -12.60 -1.74
C GLN A 32 -4.60 -12.45 -3.14
N ASP A 33 -5.80 -11.91 -3.25
CA ASP A 33 -6.46 -11.65 -4.52
C ASP A 33 -5.69 -10.61 -5.34
N PHE A 34 -5.14 -9.59 -4.70
CA PHE A 34 -4.24 -8.62 -5.34
C PHE A 34 -2.94 -9.27 -5.81
N ASP A 35 -2.26 -10.06 -4.97
CA ASP A 35 -1.06 -10.79 -5.37
C ASP A 35 -1.34 -11.78 -6.50
N ASN A 36 -2.51 -12.43 -6.48
CA ASN A 36 -2.97 -13.32 -7.54
C ASN A 36 -3.28 -12.53 -8.82
N LEU A 37 -3.87 -11.34 -8.73
CA LEU A 37 -4.10 -10.44 -9.86
C LEU A 37 -2.77 -10.06 -10.52
N ILE A 38 -1.78 -9.66 -9.72
CA ILE A 38 -0.44 -9.34 -10.23
C ILE A 38 0.21 -10.57 -10.87
N LYS A 39 0.09 -11.77 -10.28
CA LYS A 39 0.66 -13.00 -10.87
C LYS A 39 -0.09 -13.49 -12.10
N SER A 40 -1.39 -13.28 -12.17
CA SER A 40 -2.26 -13.80 -13.24
C SER A 40 -2.41 -12.81 -14.40
N GLN A 41 -2.17 -11.53 -14.19
CA GLN A 41 -2.00 -10.59 -15.29
C GLN A 41 -0.74 -10.96 -16.07
N ASN A 42 -0.95 -11.41 -17.31
CA ASN A 42 0.03 -11.15 -18.35
C ASN A 42 0.02 -9.63 -18.54
N PHE A 43 1.02 -8.94 -17.99
CA PHE A 43 1.27 -7.53 -18.32
C PHE A 43 1.78 -7.46 -19.74
N SER A 44 0.90 -7.77 -20.69
CA SER A 44 1.10 -7.39 -22.08
C SER A 44 1.11 -5.87 -22.07
N VAL A 45 2.31 -5.30 -22.23
CA VAL A 45 2.48 -3.87 -22.50
C VAL A 45 1.47 -3.52 -23.60
N PRO A 46 0.53 -2.59 -23.36
CA PRO A 46 -0.44 -2.25 -24.38
C PRO A 46 0.35 -1.83 -25.62
N LYS A 47 0.07 -2.51 -26.74
CA LYS A 47 0.56 -2.15 -28.07
C LYS A 47 0.38 -0.64 -28.19
N SER A 48 1.48 0.10 -28.23
CA SER A 48 1.46 1.48 -28.69
C SER A 48 0.69 1.48 -30.00
N SER A 49 -0.44 2.18 -30.02
CA SER A 49 -1.33 2.27 -31.17
C SER A 49 -0.63 3.06 -32.27
N GLU A 50 0.19 2.37 -33.04
CA GLU A 50 0.63 2.70 -34.40
C GLU A 50 1.32 1.45 -34.97
N GLY A 51 0.99 1.10 -36.21
CA GLY A 51 1.14 -0.26 -36.74
C GLY A 51 2.56 -0.81 -36.71
N SER A 52 2.80 -1.75 -35.81
CA SER A 52 3.68 -2.89 -36.10
C SER A 52 3.15 -4.11 -35.35
N GLU A 53 2.84 -5.17 -36.08
CA GLU A 53 3.03 -6.51 -35.51
C GLU A 53 4.49 -6.51 -35.03
N GLN A 54 4.73 -6.56 -33.72
CA GLN A 54 6.08 -6.84 -33.21
C GLN A 54 6.46 -8.20 -33.78
N LYS A 55 7.18 -8.19 -34.91
CA LYS A 55 7.80 -9.39 -35.46
C LYS A 55 8.70 -9.93 -34.37
N ASN A 56 8.47 -11.18 -33.96
CA ASN A 56 9.34 -11.88 -33.03
C ASN A 56 10.80 -11.72 -33.49
N LEU A 57 11.65 -11.19 -32.61
CA LEU A 57 13.08 -11.03 -32.89
C LEU A 57 13.77 -12.33 -32.54
N ILE A 58 13.72 -13.28 -33.47
CA ILE A 58 14.29 -14.61 -33.31
C ILE A 58 15.75 -14.60 -33.75
N LEU A 59 16.67 -14.83 -32.81
CA LEU A 59 18.11 -14.78 -33.03
C LEU A 59 18.82 -16.02 -32.47
N ASN A 60 20.02 -16.29 -32.97
CA ASN A 60 20.96 -17.15 -32.27
C ASN A 60 21.71 -16.28 -31.27
N VAL A 61 21.52 -16.52 -29.99
CA VAL A 61 22.06 -15.70 -28.91
C VAL A 61 23.24 -16.41 -28.27
N ASN A 62 24.39 -15.75 -28.29
CA ASN A 62 25.63 -16.24 -27.70
C ASN A 62 25.85 -15.66 -26.29
N SER A 63 25.55 -14.37 -26.10
CA SER A 63 25.66 -13.70 -24.82
C SER A 63 24.56 -12.67 -24.61
N ILE A 64 24.23 -12.41 -23.34
CA ILE A 64 23.25 -11.40 -22.96
C ILE A 64 23.85 -10.60 -21.81
N ASN A 65 23.95 -9.29 -21.98
CA ASN A 65 24.34 -8.34 -20.94
C ASN A 65 23.10 -7.55 -20.49
N LEU A 66 22.89 -7.40 -19.18
CA LEU A 66 21.82 -6.59 -18.62
C LEU A 66 22.39 -5.48 -17.75
N GLU A 67 22.16 -4.24 -18.15
CA GLU A 67 22.55 -3.05 -17.37
C GLU A 67 21.35 -2.50 -16.57
N GLY A 68 21.60 -1.84 -15.45
CA GLY A 68 20.57 -1.09 -14.71
C GLY A 68 19.73 -1.89 -13.71
N ASN A 69 19.95 -3.19 -13.56
CA ASN A 69 19.38 -3.99 -12.47
C ASN A 69 20.03 -3.61 -11.13
N THR A 70 19.24 -3.10 -10.18
CA THR A 70 19.69 -2.85 -8.80
C THR A 70 18.83 -3.56 -7.76
N ILE A 71 17.63 -4.01 -8.14
CA ILE A 71 16.67 -4.71 -7.27
C ILE A 71 17.04 -6.17 -7.04
N PHE A 72 17.43 -6.90 -8.09
CA PHE A 72 17.66 -8.33 -8.00
C PHE A 72 19.14 -8.64 -7.86
N GLU A 73 19.45 -9.69 -7.12
CA GLU A 73 20.80 -10.24 -7.07
C GLU A 73 21.18 -10.84 -8.43
N ASP A 74 22.45 -10.72 -8.83
CA ASP A 74 22.94 -11.14 -10.15
C ASP A 74 22.56 -12.59 -10.49
N PHE A 75 22.64 -13.50 -9.52
CA PHE A 75 22.30 -14.92 -9.74
C PHE A 75 20.82 -15.13 -10.14
N GLN A 76 19.90 -14.28 -9.68
CA GLN A 76 18.48 -14.38 -10.00
C GLN A 76 18.19 -13.95 -11.43
N ILE A 77 18.95 -12.97 -11.91
CA ILE A 77 18.90 -12.47 -13.29
C ILE A 77 19.60 -13.47 -14.21
N ASP A 78 20.81 -13.89 -13.89
CA ASP A 78 21.61 -14.84 -14.68
C ASP A 78 20.86 -16.13 -14.94
N ALA A 79 20.15 -16.66 -13.94
CA ALA A 79 19.33 -17.87 -14.10
C ALA A 79 18.23 -17.70 -15.16
N LEU A 80 17.67 -16.49 -15.29
CA LEU A 80 16.68 -16.17 -16.32
C LEU A 80 17.35 -15.96 -17.68
N LEU A 81 18.41 -15.14 -17.75
CA LEU A 81 19.13 -14.84 -18.99
C LEU A 81 19.68 -16.11 -19.66
N ARG A 82 20.20 -17.06 -18.87
CA ARG A 82 20.74 -18.34 -19.39
C ARG A 82 19.72 -19.16 -20.17
N LYS A 83 18.42 -19.06 -19.87
CA LYS A 83 17.36 -19.76 -20.64
C LYS A 83 17.27 -19.26 -22.09
N TYR A 84 17.75 -18.04 -22.33
CA TYR A 84 17.69 -17.35 -23.61
C TYR A 84 19.02 -17.33 -24.36
N ILE A 85 20.02 -18.10 -23.91
CA ILE A 85 21.24 -18.38 -24.67
C ILE A 85 21.00 -19.61 -25.56
N GLY A 86 21.46 -19.57 -26.80
CA GLY A 86 21.36 -20.66 -27.78
C GLY A 86 20.62 -20.26 -29.06
N LYS A 87 20.17 -21.26 -29.82
CA LYS A 87 19.56 -21.05 -31.13
C LYS A 87 18.08 -20.67 -31.05
N ASN A 88 17.63 -19.88 -32.01
CA ASN A 88 16.22 -19.51 -32.21
C ASN A 88 15.52 -18.96 -30.95
N LYS A 89 16.14 -17.98 -30.30
CA LYS A 89 15.64 -17.34 -29.08
C LYS A 89 14.92 -16.04 -29.43
N ASP A 90 13.75 -15.85 -28.84
CA ASP A 90 12.95 -14.63 -29.01
C ASP A 90 13.36 -13.59 -27.95
N VAL A 91 14.00 -12.52 -28.39
CA VAL A 91 14.49 -11.45 -27.52
C VAL A 91 13.33 -10.64 -26.91
N TYR A 92 12.22 -10.46 -27.61
CA TYR A 92 11.07 -9.74 -27.03
C TYR A 92 10.38 -10.57 -25.96
N LEU A 93 10.36 -11.89 -26.10
CA LEU A 93 9.89 -12.77 -25.04
C LEU A 93 10.75 -12.66 -23.78
N LEU A 94 12.08 -12.58 -23.93
CA LEU A 94 12.99 -12.34 -22.80
C LEU A 94 12.72 -11.02 -22.10
N ILE A 95 12.58 -9.93 -22.88
CA ILE A 95 12.27 -8.60 -22.34
C ILE A 95 10.98 -8.64 -21.53
N ASN A 96 9.93 -9.30 -22.04
CA ASN A 96 8.67 -9.47 -21.33
C ASN A 96 8.82 -10.34 -20.07
N GLU A 97 9.59 -11.44 -20.09
CA GLU A 97 9.84 -12.26 -18.88
C GLU A 97 10.61 -11.47 -17.81
N LEU A 98 11.58 -10.63 -18.23
CA LEU A 98 12.27 -9.71 -17.32
C LEU A 98 11.32 -8.68 -16.73
N GLU A 99 10.53 -7.96 -17.54
CA GLU A 99 9.54 -6.98 -17.03
C GLU A 99 8.57 -7.65 -16.05
N ASN A 100 8.01 -8.81 -16.41
CA ASN A 100 7.09 -9.54 -15.54
C ASN A 100 7.74 -9.94 -14.21
N LYS A 101 9.02 -10.34 -14.20
CA LYS A 101 9.75 -10.63 -12.96
C LYS A 101 9.80 -9.42 -12.01
N TYR A 102 10.00 -8.20 -12.53
CA TYR A 102 9.94 -6.98 -11.73
C TYR A 102 8.53 -6.71 -11.21
N ILE A 103 7.53 -6.88 -12.07
CA ILE A 103 6.14 -6.61 -11.74
C ILE A 103 5.63 -7.58 -10.66
N GLU A 104 5.98 -8.87 -10.72
CA GLU A 104 5.67 -9.86 -9.67
C GLU A 104 6.22 -9.48 -8.29
N ARG A 105 7.30 -8.69 -8.25
CA ARG A 105 7.88 -8.13 -7.01
C ARG A 105 7.29 -6.77 -6.62
N GLY A 106 6.37 -6.22 -7.41
CA GLY A 106 5.67 -4.96 -7.16
C GLY A 106 6.26 -3.74 -7.88
N TYR A 107 7.29 -3.90 -8.71
CA TYR A 107 7.98 -2.78 -9.38
C TYR A 107 7.31 -2.44 -10.73
N VAL A 108 6.06 -1.99 -10.67
CA VAL A 108 5.15 -1.79 -11.82
C VAL A 108 5.58 -0.71 -12.81
N THR A 109 6.46 0.21 -12.40
CA THR A 109 6.99 1.29 -13.24
C THR A 109 8.33 0.94 -13.89
N THR A 110 8.77 -0.31 -13.80
CA THR A 110 10.03 -0.75 -14.41
C THR A 110 9.85 -1.06 -15.88
N LYS A 111 10.82 -0.65 -16.70
CA LYS A 111 10.87 -0.98 -18.13
C LYS A 111 12.18 -1.63 -18.51
N VAL A 112 12.11 -2.59 -19.43
CA VAL A 112 13.29 -3.27 -19.98
C VAL A 112 13.36 -2.98 -21.47
N GLY A 113 14.52 -2.51 -21.92
CA GLY A 113 14.74 -2.13 -23.31
C GLY A 113 15.90 -2.90 -23.93
N LEU A 114 15.85 -3.03 -25.26
CA LEU A 114 16.96 -3.50 -26.09
C LEU A 114 17.88 -2.32 -26.41
N ASN A 115 19.14 -2.40 -26.02
CA ASN A 115 20.14 -1.43 -26.43
C ASN A 115 20.65 -1.80 -27.83
N THR A 116 20.06 -1.21 -28.87
CA THR A 116 20.42 -1.50 -30.27
C THR A 116 21.82 -1.02 -30.64
N GLU A 117 22.36 -0.04 -29.92
CA GLU A 117 23.71 0.50 -30.18
C GLU A 117 24.81 -0.40 -29.61
N LYS A 118 24.57 -1.01 -28.44
CA LYS A 118 25.49 -1.95 -27.78
C LYS A 118 25.27 -3.41 -28.16
N SER A 119 24.19 -3.72 -28.89
CA SER A 119 23.91 -5.08 -29.33
C SER A 119 24.60 -5.37 -30.65
N ASP A 120 25.19 -6.56 -30.74
CA ASP A 120 25.78 -7.10 -31.96
C ASP A 120 24.96 -8.33 -32.36
N PHE A 121 23.95 -8.09 -33.20
CA PHE A 121 22.99 -9.11 -33.62
C PHE A 121 23.61 -10.18 -34.52
N ASP A 122 24.66 -9.84 -35.27
CA ASP A 122 25.34 -10.76 -36.18
C ASP A 122 26.14 -11.81 -35.39
N ASN A 123 26.81 -11.38 -34.32
CA ASN A 123 27.55 -12.27 -33.43
C ASN A 123 26.68 -12.81 -32.27
N GLY A 124 25.41 -12.44 -32.20
CA GLY A 124 24.47 -12.91 -31.18
C GLY A 124 24.75 -12.36 -29.77
N ASN A 125 25.38 -11.20 -29.64
CA ASN A 125 25.63 -10.54 -28.36
C ASN A 125 24.56 -9.49 -28.10
N ILE A 126 23.65 -9.76 -27.17
CA ILE A 126 22.49 -8.91 -26.90
C ILE A 126 22.76 -8.04 -25.66
N SER A 127 22.57 -6.73 -25.79
CA SER A 127 22.67 -5.80 -24.67
C SER A 127 21.28 -5.26 -24.33
N LEU A 128 20.85 -5.48 -23.08
CA LEU A 128 19.59 -5.01 -22.53
C LEU A 128 19.86 -3.98 -21.43
N PHE A 129 18.88 -3.11 -21.16
CA PHE A 129 18.90 -2.19 -20.03
C PHE A 129 17.58 -2.21 -19.27
N VAL A 130 17.66 -1.99 -17.96
CA VAL A 130 16.51 -1.83 -17.06
C VAL A 130 16.42 -0.38 -16.62
N LEU A 131 15.22 0.18 -16.73
CA LEU A 131 14.84 1.47 -16.18
C LEU A 131 13.93 1.23 -14.98
N GLU A 132 14.50 1.19 -13.79
CA GLU A 132 13.77 1.03 -12.53
C GLU A 132 13.11 2.36 -12.14
N GLY A 133 11.80 2.46 -12.36
CA GLY A 133 11.05 3.70 -12.16
C GLY A 133 11.03 4.17 -10.70
N LYS A 134 11.21 5.47 -10.49
CA LYS A 134 11.35 6.09 -9.16
C LYS A 134 10.18 7.01 -8.81
N ILE A 135 10.02 7.30 -7.53
CA ILE A 135 9.07 8.29 -7.04
C ILE A 135 9.68 9.69 -7.21
N ASP A 136 8.98 10.59 -7.89
CA ASP A 136 9.31 12.03 -7.91
C ASP A 136 8.63 12.72 -6.74
N LYS A 137 7.32 12.98 -6.84
CA LYS A 137 6.56 13.70 -5.81
C LYS A 137 5.30 12.95 -5.41
N VAL A 138 4.85 13.25 -4.20
CA VAL A 138 3.60 12.74 -3.63
C VAL A 138 2.70 13.92 -3.28
N PHE A 139 1.51 13.94 -3.88
CA PHE A 139 0.51 14.98 -3.72
C PHE A 139 -0.67 14.47 -2.92
N TYR A 140 -1.07 15.21 -1.89
CA TYR A 140 -2.29 14.98 -1.13
C TYR A 140 -3.28 16.10 -1.45
N ASP A 141 -4.45 15.75 -1.99
CA ASP A 141 -5.49 16.72 -2.39
C ASP A 141 -4.93 17.87 -3.26
N GLY A 142 -4.01 17.52 -4.15
CA GLY A 142 -3.36 18.45 -5.09
C GLY A 142 -2.16 19.22 -4.54
N LYS A 143 -1.74 18.99 -3.29
CA LYS A 143 -0.58 19.67 -2.68
C LYS A 143 0.50 18.69 -2.29
N GLU A 144 1.74 19.01 -2.65
CA GLU A 144 2.91 18.24 -2.22
C GLU A 144 3.09 18.37 -0.70
N ASN A 145 3.33 17.26 0.00
CA ASN A 145 3.59 17.27 1.43
C ASN A 145 4.61 16.19 1.84
N LYS A 146 5.90 16.55 1.80
CA LYS A 146 7.00 15.63 2.10
C LYS A 146 6.96 15.05 3.52
N PHE A 147 6.53 15.83 4.50
CA PHE A 147 6.44 15.37 5.88
C PHE A 147 5.33 14.33 6.04
N LYS A 148 4.15 14.58 5.45
CA LYS A 148 3.06 13.62 5.44
C LYS A 148 3.44 12.34 4.68
N THR A 149 4.15 12.47 3.56
CA THR A 149 4.72 11.31 2.84
C THR A 149 5.64 10.51 3.74
N PHE A 150 6.54 11.16 4.46
CA PHE A 150 7.50 10.49 5.33
C PHE A 150 6.86 9.67 6.45
N ILE A 151 5.73 10.09 7.01
CA ILE A 151 5.02 9.33 8.05
C ILE A 151 4.10 8.25 7.48
N THR A 152 3.57 8.47 6.26
CA THR A 152 2.60 7.57 5.61
C THR A 152 3.29 6.38 4.94
N PHE A 153 4.36 6.66 4.19
CA PHE A 153 5.02 5.69 3.33
C PHE A 153 6.46 5.42 3.80
N PRO A 154 6.92 4.16 3.74
CA PRO A 154 8.34 3.86 3.92
C PRO A 154 9.18 4.44 2.76
N GLN A 155 8.65 4.37 1.54
CA GLN A 155 9.28 4.93 0.35
C GLN A 155 8.97 6.41 0.18
N ARG A 156 9.94 7.14 -0.40
CA ARG A 156 9.89 8.58 -0.62
C ARG A 156 10.52 8.94 -1.96
N GLU A 157 10.52 10.25 -2.24
CA GLU A 157 11.23 10.85 -3.37
C GLU A 157 12.61 10.20 -3.60
N ASN A 158 12.87 9.83 -4.85
CA ASN A 158 14.03 9.10 -5.38
C ASN A 158 14.14 7.60 -5.02
N ASN A 159 13.23 7.02 -4.23
CA ASN A 159 13.18 5.56 -4.09
C ASN A 159 12.55 4.90 -5.32
N ILE A 160 12.91 3.64 -5.57
CA ILE A 160 12.34 2.84 -6.66
C ILE A 160 10.93 2.44 -6.27
N LEU A 161 9.95 2.87 -7.07
CA LEU A 161 8.53 2.72 -6.77
C LEU A 161 8.15 1.25 -6.68
N ASN A 162 7.63 0.84 -5.52
CA ASN A 162 7.01 -0.46 -5.32
C ASN A 162 5.54 -0.30 -4.94
N ILE A 163 4.64 -0.93 -5.70
CA ILE A 163 3.20 -0.82 -5.47
C ILE A 163 2.77 -1.39 -4.11
N ARG A 164 3.46 -2.39 -3.57
CA ARG A 164 3.14 -2.97 -2.25
C ARG A 164 3.40 -2.00 -1.10
N ASP A 165 4.44 -1.18 -1.22
CA ASP A 165 4.74 -0.14 -0.23
C ASP A 165 3.70 0.99 -0.27
N LEU A 166 3.17 1.26 -1.46
CA LEU A 166 2.11 2.23 -1.66
C LEU A 166 0.76 1.71 -1.15
N ASP A 167 0.45 0.44 -1.38
CA ASP A 167 -0.77 -0.23 -0.90
C ASP A 167 -0.88 -0.15 0.62
N GLN A 168 0.18 -0.57 1.34
CA GLN A 168 0.24 -0.47 2.81
C GLN A 168 0.16 0.97 3.31
N GLY A 169 0.75 1.93 2.59
CA GLY A 169 0.66 3.33 2.95
C GLY A 169 -0.74 3.91 2.72
N ILE A 170 -1.48 3.43 1.72
CA ILE A 170 -2.89 3.81 1.52
C ILE A 170 -3.78 3.22 2.61
N ASP A 171 -3.54 2.00 3.05
CA ASP A 171 -4.23 1.41 4.20
C ASP A 171 -4.06 2.27 5.46
N ASN A 172 -2.85 2.80 5.69
CA ASN A 172 -2.57 3.73 6.79
C ASN A 172 -3.36 5.06 6.70
N LEU A 173 -3.89 5.44 5.53
CA LEU A 173 -4.72 6.65 5.35
C LEU A 173 -6.21 6.40 5.57
N GLY A 174 -6.64 5.14 5.61
CA GLY A 174 -8.01 4.69 5.84
C GLY A 174 -8.90 4.60 4.59
N ASP A 175 -10.05 3.94 4.77
CA ASP A 175 -10.89 3.28 3.75
C ASP A 175 -11.41 4.13 2.57
N ASN A 176 -11.43 5.47 2.65
CA ASN A 176 -11.85 6.33 1.51
C ASN A 176 -10.69 7.13 0.90
N SER A 177 -9.52 6.51 0.84
CA SER A 177 -8.35 7.06 0.15
C SER A 177 -8.25 6.47 -1.25
N LYS A 178 -8.01 7.31 -2.26
CA LYS A 178 -7.72 6.90 -3.65
C LYS A 178 -6.32 7.32 -4.03
N MET A 179 -5.66 6.47 -4.80
CA MET A 179 -4.30 6.70 -5.28
C MET A 179 -4.21 6.55 -6.79
N ASP A 180 -3.60 7.53 -7.45
CA ASP A 180 -3.23 7.46 -8.85
C ASP A 180 -1.70 7.60 -8.99
N ILE A 181 -1.11 6.78 -9.86
CA ILE A 181 0.30 6.91 -10.26
C ILE A 181 0.32 7.46 -11.68
N LYS A 182 1.03 8.57 -11.89
CA LYS A 182 1.14 9.25 -13.18
C LYS A 182 2.61 9.50 -13.51
N ALA A 183 2.95 9.49 -14.79
CA ALA A 183 4.30 9.86 -15.23
C ALA A 183 4.67 11.27 -14.74
N SER A 184 5.94 11.45 -14.35
CA SER A 184 6.52 12.77 -14.10
C SER A 184 7.17 13.32 -15.38
N ASP A 185 7.42 14.63 -15.40
CA ASP A 185 8.24 15.28 -16.43
C ASP A 185 9.71 14.83 -16.33
N LYS A 186 10.13 14.29 -15.17
CA LYS A 186 11.46 13.72 -14.96
C LYS A 186 11.50 12.28 -15.49
N ASN A 187 12.41 12.03 -16.44
CA ASN A 187 12.57 10.71 -17.05
C ASN A 187 12.84 9.63 -16.01
N GLU A 188 12.14 8.49 -16.12
CA GLU A 188 12.16 7.35 -15.17
C GLU A 188 11.46 7.63 -13.83
N TYR A 189 10.67 8.70 -13.72
CA TYR A 189 9.96 9.00 -12.47
C TYR A 189 8.45 9.06 -12.63
N SER A 190 7.76 8.79 -11.53
CA SER A 190 6.31 8.89 -11.40
C SER A 190 5.92 9.77 -10.22
N ASN A 191 4.82 10.50 -10.40
CA ASN A 191 4.14 11.26 -9.38
C ASN A 191 2.97 10.46 -8.81
N ILE A 192 2.83 10.47 -7.49
CA ILE A 192 1.75 9.78 -6.77
C ILE A 192 0.74 10.83 -6.32
N TYR A 193 -0.53 10.62 -6.64
CA TYR A 193 -1.63 11.50 -6.28
C TYR A 193 -2.57 10.77 -5.34
N ILE A 194 -2.79 11.33 -4.17
CA ILE A 194 -3.63 10.78 -3.13
C ILE A 194 -4.78 11.73 -2.90
N LYS A 195 -6.00 11.20 -3.00
CA LYS A 195 -7.22 11.94 -2.70
C LYS A 195 -7.95 11.24 -1.56
N ARG A 196 -8.31 12.00 -0.51
CA ARG A 196 -9.04 11.47 0.63
C ARG A 196 -10.46 12.00 0.64
N ASP A 197 -11.43 11.11 0.82
CA ASP A 197 -12.85 11.46 0.96
C ASP A 197 -13.39 11.14 2.36
N ASN A 198 -12.51 11.18 3.37
CA ASN A 198 -12.87 10.92 4.76
C ASN A 198 -13.47 12.17 5.41
N LYS A 199 -14.60 12.00 6.12
CA LYS A 199 -15.12 13.05 7.00
C LYS A 199 -14.15 13.26 8.17
N PRO A 200 -13.63 14.48 8.40
CA PRO A 200 -12.62 14.71 9.43
C PRO A 200 -13.16 14.53 10.85
N ILE A 201 -14.48 14.59 11.03
CA ILE A 201 -15.15 14.45 12.33
C ILE A 201 -16.43 13.63 12.14
N SER A 202 -16.67 12.71 13.06
CA SER A 202 -17.92 11.98 13.21
C SER A 202 -18.38 12.01 14.65
N PHE A 203 -19.68 12.21 14.87
CA PHE A 203 -20.30 12.17 16.18
C PHE A 203 -21.46 11.19 16.16
N GLY A 204 -21.68 10.48 17.27
CA GLY A 204 -22.82 9.59 17.38
C GLY A 204 -23.28 9.37 18.80
N VAL A 205 -24.51 8.86 18.87
CA VAL A 205 -25.17 8.47 20.10
C VAL A 205 -25.58 7.02 19.94
N ASN A 206 -25.25 6.19 20.92
CA ASN A 206 -25.60 4.78 20.96
C ASN A 206 -26.37 4.48 22.25
N TYR A 207 -27.51 3.83 22.10
CA TYR A 207 -28.29 3.28 23.20
C TYR A 207 -28.26 1.75 23.10
N ASN A 208 -28.10 1.08 24.24
CA ASN A 208 -28.19 -0.37 24.33
C ASN A 208 -28.63 -0.80 25.74
N ASP A 209 -29.04 -2.06 25.88
CA ASP A 209 -29.44 -2.71 27.12
C ASP A 209 -28.45 -3.80 27.58
N LEU A 210 -27.22 -3.79 27.03
CA LEU A 210 -26.15 -4.77 27.28
C LEU A 210 -25.39 -4.54 28.60
N GLY A 211 -25.91 -3.70 29.49
CA GLY A 211 -25.33 -3.48 30.81
C GLY A 211 -25.69 -4.57 31.81
N GLN A 212 -25.01 -4.58 32.96
CA GLN A 212 -25.28 -5.56 34.01
C GLN A 212 -26.53 -5.20 34.80
N VAL A 213 -27.27 -6.22 35.24
CA VAL A 213 -28.48 -6.06 36.06
C VAL A 213 -28.19 -5.28 37.34
N ASP A 214 -27.03 -5.52 37.96
CA ASP A 214 -26.67 -4.92 39.24
C ASP A 214 -26.31 -3.44 39.18
N THR A 215 -25.87 -2.93 38.01
CA THR A 215 -25.42 -1.53 37.86
C THR A 215 -26.41 -0.71 37.03
N SER A 216 -26.70 -1.14 35.80
CA SER A 216 -27.75 -0.62 34.92
C SER A 216 -27.73 -1.42 33.62
N ARG A 217 -28.86 -1.97 33.17
CA ARG A 217 -28.95 -2.61 31.84
C ARG A 217 -28.86 -1.57 30.74
N HIS A 218 -29.59 -0.47 30.88
CA HIS A 218 -29.70 0.58 29.88
C HIS A 218 -28.54 1.57 29.95
N ARG A 219 -27.85 1.75 28.83
CA ARG A 219 -26.66 2.60 28.68
C ARG A 219 -26.85 3.55 27.52
N LEU A 220 -26.38 4.78 27.69
CA LEU A 220 -26.29 5.80 26.64
C LEU A 220 -24.83 6.19 26.46
N ARG A 221 -24.30 6.02 25.26
CA ARG A 221 -22.93 6.39 24.87
C ARG A 221 -22.98 7.52 23.86
N TYR A 222 -22.20 8.56 24.11
CA TYR A 222 -21.84 9.60 23.16
C TYR A 222 -20.42 9.34 22.71
N PHE A 223 -20.15 9.47 21.41
CA PHE A 223 -18.80 9.33 20.88
C PHE A 223 -18.51 10.40 19.82
N LEU A 224 -17.25 10.80 19.77
CA LEU A 224 -16.69 11.75 18.82
C LEU A 224 -15.39 11.16 18.31
N ASN A 225 -15.31 10.88 17.01
CA ASN A 225 -14.11 10.39 16.38
C ASN A 225 -13.63 11.42 15.37
N THR A 226 -12.35 11.78 15.42
CA THR A 226 -11.72 12.72 14.50
C THR A 226 -10.60 12.04 13.74
N HIS A 227 -10.40 12.42 12.48
CA HIS A 227 -9.35 11.88 11.61
C HIS A 227 -8.54 13.02 10.98
N ASP A 228 -7.21 12.92 11.05
CA ASP A 228 -6.24 13.78 10.36
C ASP A 228 -6.44 15.29 10.59
N ILE A 229 -6.73 15.69 11.84
CA ILE A 229 -6.90 17.09 12.24
C ILE A 229 -5.57 17.84 12.36
N PHE A 230 -4.47 17.13 12.62
CA PHE A 230 -3.11 17.66 12.74
C PHE A 230 -2.25 17.37 11.51
N GLY A 231 -2.78 16.67 10.51
CA GLY A 231 -2.04 16.31 9.31
C GLY A 231 -1.11 15.10 9.48
N LEU A 232 -1.25 14.35 10.59
CA LEU A 232 -0.41 13.18 10.91
C LEU A 232 -1.10 11.86 10.53
N ASN A 233 -2.23 11.90 9.84
CA ASN A 233 -3.14 10.77 9.64
C ASN A 233 -3.62 10.13 10.95
N GLU A 234 -3.68 10.92 12.03
CA GLU A 234 -4.08 10.42 13.33
C GLU A 234 -5.58 10.23 13.47
N SER A 235 -5.97 9.26 14.30
CA SER A 235 -7.35 9.06 14.78
C SER A 235 -7.42 9.40 16.26
N LEU A 236 -8.37 10.24 16.63
CA LEU A 236 -8.67 10.55 18.04
C LEU A 236 -10.10 10.11 18.34
N ASP A 237 -10.25 9.31 19.38
CA ASP A 237 -11.53 8.72 19.78
C ASP A 237 -11.90 9.18 21.17
N PHE A 238 -13.02 9.88 21.30
CA PHE A 238 -13.58 10.28 22.58
C PHE A 238 -14.90 9.55 22.79
N SER A 239 -15.10 8.96 23.96
CA SER A 239 -16.44 8.47 24.31
C SER A 239 -16.78 8.66 25.77
N TYR A 240 -18.04 9.03 26.00
CA TYR A 240 -18.63 9.15 27.31
C TYR A 240 -19.90 8.32 27.36
N GLN A 241 -19.99 7.44 28.34
CA GLN A 241 -21.12 6.57 28.54
C GLN A 241 -21.65 6.67 29.95
N ASN A 242 -22.97 6.80 30.07
CA ASN A 242 -23.65 6.87 31.34
C ASN A 242 -24.83 5.88 31.39
N LYS A 243 -25.21 5.47 32.59
CA LYS A 243 -26.44 4.73 32.84
C LYS A 243 -27.67 5.61 32.61
N LEU A 244 -28.76 4.98 32.18
CA LEU A 244 -30.09 5.62 32.06
C LEU A 244 -31.03 5.28 33.23
N GLN A 245 -30.78 4.17 33.94
CA GLN A 245 -31.74 3.64 34.92
C GLN A 245 -31.61 4.32 36.29
N ARG A 246 -32.74 4.84 36.80
CA ARG A 246 -32.83 5.73 37.97
C ARG A 246 -33.00 5.00 39.32
N GLN A 247 -33.27 3.69 39.30
CA GLN A 247 -33.70 2.91 40.48
C GLN A 247 -32.62 2.69 41.56
N TYR A 248 -31.33 2.72 41.23
CA TYR A 248 -30.26 2.53 42.21
C TYR A 248 -29.38 3.78 42.31
N LYS A 249 -29.65 4.64 43.31
CA LYS A 249 -28.90 5.88 43.56
C LYS A 249 -27.44 5.64 43.94
N GLU A 250 -27.15 4.50 44.57
CA GLU A 250 -25.81 4.15 45.11
C GLU A 250 -24.91 3.42 44.11
N ARG A 251 -25.47 2.92 43.00
CA ARG A 251 -24.74 2.14 41.98
C ARG A 251 -24.65 2.94 40.69
N ASP A 252 -23.59 3.72 40.52
CA ASP A 252 -23.37 4.58 39.34
C ASP A 252 -22.25 4.00 38.46
N THR A 253 -22.43 4.01 37.15
CA THR A 253 -21.41 3.55 36.21
C THR A 253 -21.32 4.56 35.08
N ARG A 254 -20.18 5.26 35.06
CA ARG A 254 -19.82 6.23 34.05
C ARG A 254 -18.48 5.82 33.49
N ASN A 255 -18.41 5.71 32.17
CA ASN A 255 -17.20 5.36 31.49
C ASN A 255 -16.81 6.54 30.61
N PHE A 256 -15.57 6.97 30.75
CA PHE A 256 -14.92 7.92 29.86
C PHE A 256 -13.74 7.22 29.21
N SER A 257 -13.64 7.32 27.89
CA SER A 257 -12.51 6.78 27.13
C SER A 257 -11.96 7.85 26.19
N PHE A 258 -10.63 7.86 26.09
CA PHE A 258 -9.90 8.62 25.10
C PHE A 258 -8.87 7.71 24.45
N GLY A 259 -8.87 7.66 23.12
CA GLY A 259 -7.93 6.90 22.30
C GLY A 259 -7.21 7.83 21.33
N VAL A 260 -5.94 7.54 21.08
CA VAL A 260 -5.13 8.17 20.04
C VAL A 260 -4.43 7.08 19.27
N SER A 261 -4.54 7.12 17.95
CA SER A 261 -3.77 6.29 17.04
C SER A 261 -3.07 7.17 16.03
N VAL A 262 -1.77 6.95 15.83
CA VAL A 262 -0.99 7.61 14.79
C VAL A 262 -0.30 6.51 14.00
N PRO A 263 -0.67 6.28 12.72
CA PRO A 263 0.04 5.32 11.91
C PRO A 263 1.45 5.85 11.61
N PHE A 264 2.44 4.98 11.74
CA PHE A 264 3.83 5.34 11.45
C PHE A 264 4.51 4.20 10.73
N LYS A 265 4.52 4.28 9.39
CA LYS A 265 5.13 3.26 8.52
C LYS A 265 4.67 1.84 8.90
N TYR A 266 5.40 0.83 8.45
CA TYR A 266 5.32 -0.55 8.91
C TYR A 266 6.73 -1.01 9.31
#